data_AF-A0AAP5EA67-F1
#
_entry.id   AF-A0AAP5EA67-F1
#
_cell.length_a   1.000
_cell.length_b   1.000
_cell.length_c   1.000
_cell.angle_alpha   90.00
_cell.angle_beta   90.00
_cell.angle_gamma   90.00
#
_symmetry.space_group_name_H-M   'P 1'
#
loop_
_entity.id
_entity.type
_entity.pdbx_description
1 polymer ?
#
loop_
_entity_poly.entity_id
_entity_poly.type
_entity_poly.pdbx_seq_one_letter_code
_entity_poly.pdbx_strand_id
1 'polypeptide(L)' 'MALTAAAIGSVVYSLPVDCSTVVVDGIGYQQCSNGWYQPRYVGTTVQYIVVDAPR' A
#
# COMPACT_ATOMS: atom_id res chain seq x y z
N MET A 1 14.44 -8.85 10.14
CA MET A 1 13.31 -9.10 9.23
C MET A 1 13.46 -8.18 8.03
N ALA A 2 13.41 -8.72 6.81
CA ALA A 2 13.70 -7.97 5.59
C ALA A 2 12.51 -7.06 5.24
N LEU A 3 12.70 -5.75 5.37
CA LEU A 3 11.81 -4.75 4.80
C LEU A 3 12.18 -4.64 3.32
N THR A 4 11.43 -5.29 2.44
CA THR A 4 11.40 -4.86 1.04
C THR A 4 10.81 -3.45 1.05
N ALA A 5 11.69 -2.44 1.14
CA ALA A 5 11.36 -1.05 0.91
C ALA A 5 10.81 -0.95 -0.51
N ALA A 6 9.49 -1.04 -0.65
CA ALA A 6 8.83 -0.87 -1.91
C ALA A 6 8.98 0.61 -2.29
N ALA A 7 9.81 0.87 -3.29
CA ALA A 7 9.89 2.17 -3.93
C ALA A 7 8.50 2.54 -4.48
N ILE A 8 8.20 3.83 -4.56
CA ILE A 8 6.98 4.34 -5.18
C ILE A 8 6.80 3.67 -6.56
N GLY A 9 5.64 3.06 -6.82
CA GLY A 9 5.37 2.19 -7.97
C GLY A 9 5.57 0.67 -7.76
N SER A 10 6.07 0.22 -6.61
CA SER A 10 6.21 -1.21 -6.31
C SER A 10 4.86 -1.83 -5.89
N VAL A 11 4.70 -3.14 -6.12
CA VAL A 11 3.53 -3.90 -5.68
C VAL A 11 3.91 -4.81 -4.53
N VAL A 12 3.21 -4.69 -3.40
CA VAL A 12 3.50 -5.47 -2.18
C VAL A 12 2.31 -6.37 -1.86
N TYR A 13 2.56 -7.64 -1.56
CA TYR A 13 1.54 -8.60 -1.15
C TYR A 13 1.52 -8.87 0.36
N SER A 14 2.60 -8.50 1.06
CA SER A 14 2.79 -8.75 2.48
C SER A 14 3.42 -7.51 3.13
N LEU A 15 2.61 -6.78 3.90
CA LEU A 15 3.02 -5.57 4.60
C LEU A 15 3.42 -5.94 6.04
N PRO A 16 4.55 -5.44 6.55
CA PRO A 16 4.93 -5.63 7.96
C PRO A 16 3.95 -4.89 8.89
N VAL A 17 3.95 -5.26 10.18
CA VAL A 17 2.97 -4.81 11.18
C VAL A 17 3.00 -3.29 11.45
N ASP A 18 4.04 -2.58 11.00
CA ASP A 18 4.18 -1.12 11.13
C ASP A 18 3.34 -0.32 10.11
N CYS A 19 2.66 -0.99 9.18
CA CYS A 19 1.74 -0.33 8.25
C CYS A 19 0.35 -0.15 8.89
N SER A 20 -0.17 1.08 8.84
CA SER A 20 -1.51 1.42 9.34
C SER A 20 -2.50 1.58 8.19
N THR A 21 -3.70 1.04 8.32
CA THR A 21 -4.76 1.26 7.33
C THR A 21 -5.39 2.62 7.57
N VAL A 22 -5.30 3.51 6.59
CA VAL A 22 -5.87 4.86 6.63
C VAL A 22 -6.91 4.99 5.53
N VAL A 23 -8.13 5.35 5.91
CA VAL A 23 -9.21 5.58 4.95
C VAL A 23 -9.20 7.05 4.55
N VAL A 24 -8.97 7.31 3.27
CA VAL A 24 -8.99 8.67 2.70
C VAL A 24 -10.05 8.71 1.61
N ASP A 25 -10.94 9.69 1.66
CA ASP A 25 -12.09 9.81 0.73
C ASP A 25 -12.97 8.54 0.63
N GLY A 26 -13.04 7.74 1.71
CA GLY A 26 -13.78 6.47 1.73
C GLY A 26 -13.05 5.29 1.09
N ILE A 27 -11.81 5.47 0.64
CA ILE A 27 -10.94 4.40 0.14
C ILE A 27 -9.95 4.00 1.23
N GLY A 28 -9.91 2.71 1.57
CA GLY A 28 -8.93 2.15 2.50
C GLY A 28 -7.56 2.03 1.87
N TYR A 29 -6.66 2.96 2.18
CA TYR A 29 -5.25 2.89 1.85
C TYR A 29 -4.47 2.23 2.98
N GLN A 30 -3.34 1.61 2.66
CA GLN A 30 -2.37 1.19 3.67
C GLN A 30 -1.24 2.21 3.67
N GLN A 31 -1.08 2.93 4.77
CA GLN A 31 -0.02 3.90 4.99
C GLN A 31 1.13 3.21 5.73
N CYS A 32 2.30 3.17 5.11
CA CYS A 32 3.54 2.75 5.78
C CYS A 32 4.50 3.95 5.85
N SER A 33 5.53 3.87 6.69
CA SER A 33 6.48 4.98 6.88
C SER A 33 7.17 5.46 5.60
N ASN A 34 7.18 4.65 4.54
CA ASN A 34 7.87 4.94 3.28
C ASN A 34 6.93 5.11 2.07
N GLY A 35 5.60 5.11 2.25
CA GLY A 35 4.65 5.29 1.14
C GLY A 35 3.21 4.89 1.44
N TRP A 36 2.32 5.23 0.51
CA TRP A 36 0.90 4.89 0.55
C TRP A 36 0.60 3.78 -0.42
N TYR A 37 -0.30 2.86 -0.07
CA TYR A 37 -0.62 1.70 -0.88
C TYR A 37 -2.13 1.63 -1.13
N GLN A 38 -2.52 1.57 -2.40
CA GLN A 38 -3.92 1.44 -2.79
C GLN A 38 -4.22 0.02 -3.29
N PRO A 39 -5.25 -0.68 -2.75
CA PRO A 39 -5.68 -1.96 -3.29
C PRO A 39 -6.30 -1.78 -4.68
N ARG A 40 -5.78 -2.53 -5.65
CA ARG A 40 -6.28 -2.63 -7.02
C ARG A 40 -6.60 -4.08 -7.33
N TYR A 41 -7.84 -4.32 -7.73
CA TYR A 41 -8.28 -5.63 -8.20
C TYR A 41 -7.87 -5.79 -9.67
N VAL A 42 -6.98 -6.74 -9.95
CA VAL A 42 -6.53 -7.08 -11.29
C VAL A 42 -6.99 -8.51 -11.57
N GLY A 43 -8.14 -8.64 -12.25
CA GLY A 43 -8.79 -9.93 -12.46
C GLY A 43 -9.33 -10.51 -11.14
N THR A 44 -8.77 -11.63 -10.69
CA THR A 44 -9.09 -12.32 -9.43
C THR A 44 -8.08 -12.08 -8.31
N THR A 45 -7.03 -11.30 -8.58
CA THR A 45 -5.95 -11.04 -7.61
C THR A 45 -6.02 -9.59 -7.12
N VAL A 46 -5.86 -9.39 -5.80
CA VAL A 46 -5.69 -8.06 -5.24
C VAL A 46 -4.20 -7.69 -5.26
N GLN A 47 -3.89 -6.53 -5.82
CA GLN A 47 -2.54 -5.99 -5.89
C GLN A 47 -2.53 -4.64 -5.20
N TYR A 48 -1.54 -4.38 -4.35
CA TYR A 48 -1.42 -3.09 -3.68
C TYR A 48 -0.38 -2.25 -4.39
N ILE A 49 -0.79 -1.13 -4.98
CA ILE A 49 0.11 -0.26 -5.73
C ILE A 49 0.57 0.88 -4.83
N VAL A 50 1.88 1.13 -4.77
CA VAL A 50 2.40 2.30 -4.05
C VAL A 50 2.03 3.56 -4.82
N VAL A 51 1.27 4.43 -4.16
CA VAL A 51 0.85 5.75 -4.61
C VAL A 51 1.49 6.83 -3.72
N ASP A 52 1.48 8.06 -4.21
CA ASP A 52 1.81 9.22 -3.38
C ASP A 52 0.74 9.45 -2.30
N ALA A 53 1.09 10.20 -1.26
CA ALA A 53 0.14 10.55 -0.21
C ALA A 53 -1.07 11.28 -0.80
N PRO A 54 -2.31 10.78 -0.59
CA PRO A 54 -3.50 11.53 -0.96
C PRO A 54 -3.53 12.83 -0.15
N ARG A 55 -3.77 13.95 -0.84
CA ARG A 55 -3.78 15.31 -0.30
C ARG A 55 -5.16 15.75 0.17
#